data_AF-A0A822FB30-F1
#
_entry.id   AF-A0A822FB30-F1
#
_cell.length_a   1.000
_cell.length_b   1.000
_cell.length_c   1.000
_cell.angle_alpha   90.00
_cell.angle_beta   90.00
_cell.angle_gamma   90.00
#
_symmetry.space_group_name_H-M   'P 1'
#
loop_
_entity.id
_entity.type
_entity.pdbx_description
1 polymer ?
#
loop_
_entity_poly.entity_id
_entity_poly.type
_entity_poly.pdbx_seq_one_letter_code
_entity_poly.pdbx_strand_id
1 'polypeptide(L)' 'QKEAFNQLKIAITSQPLFLTYPDPNEPLILSTDASDYCIGRVLYQEINGERKNIYFHSQMLPKSQRKWPTIEKEAL' A
#
# COMPACT_ATOMS: atom_id res chain seq x y z
N GLN A 1 -9.93 9.29 -15.11
CA GLN A 1 -9.10 8.26 -14.40
C GLN A 1 -7.61 8.62 -14.36
N LYS A 2 -6.97 8.91 -15.51
CA LYS A 2 -5.52 9.23 -15.60
C LYS A 2 -5.11 10.47 -14.79
N GLU A 3 -5.96 11.49 -14.78
CA GLU A 3 -5.67 12.77 -14.12
C GLU A 3 -5.77 12.68 -12.59
N ALA A 4 -6.83 12.08 -12.07
CA ALA A 4 -6.97 11.77 -10.64
C ALA A 4 -5.83 10.87 -10.13
N PHE A 5 -5.40 9.89 -10.92
CA PHE A 5 -4.25 9.03 -10.58
C PHE A 5 -2.93 9.82 -10.53
N ASN A 6 -2.72 10.73 -11.48
CA ASN A 6 -1.54 11.60 -11.47
C ASN A 6 -1.55 12.57 -10.28
N GLN A 7 -2.70 13.14 -9.94
CA GLN A 7 -2.86 13.97 -8.75
C GLN A 7 -2.56 13.18 -7.47
N LEU A 8 -3.05 11.94 -7.37
CA LEU A 8 -2.74 11.06 -6.25
C LEU A 8 -1.24 10.78 -6.16
N LYS A 9 -0.58 10.45 -7.27
CA LYS A 9 0.88 10.27 -7.31
C LYS A 9 1.62 11.51 -6.82
N ILE A 10 1.22 12.69 -7.29
CA ILE A 10 1.81 13.95 -6.85
C ILE A 10 1.60 14.12 -5.35
N ALA A 11 0.39 13.96 -4.85
CA ALA A 11 0.07 14.11 -3.43
C ALA A 11 0.89 13.17 -2.51
N ILE A 12 1.13 11.93 -2.93
CA ILE A 12 1.92 10.96 -2.14
C ILE A 12 3.44 11.25 -2.23
N THR A 13 3.90 11.87 -3.31
CA THR A 13 5.33 12.15 -3.57
C THR A 13 5.75 13.59 -3.24
N SER A 14 4.81 14.50 -3.03
CA SER A 14 5.04 15.91 -2.70
C SER A 14 5.37 16.11 -1.22
N GLN A 15 6.14 17.16 -0.90
CA GLN A 15 6.53 17.47 0.47
C GLN A 15 5.39 18.05 1.33
N PRO A 16 5.35 17.77 2.64
CA PRO A 16 6.24 16.86 3.37
C PRO A 16 6.07 15.42 2.91
N LEU A 17 7.18 14.70 2.70
CA LEU A 17 7.16 13.35 2.16
C LEU A 17 6.27 12.50 3.06
N PHE A 18 5.22 11.91 2.49
CA PHE A 18 4.28 11.07 3.23
C PHE A 18 4.91 9.74 3.68
N LEU A 19 6.19 9.52 3.35
CA LEU A 19 6.98 8.33 3.69
C LEU A 19 8.05 8.65 4.73
N THR A 20 8.26 7.70 5.62
CA THR A 20 9.16 7.76 6.77
C THR A 20 10.07 6.54 6.80
N TYR A 21 11.25 6.70 7.37
CA TYR A 21 12.16 5.56 7.61
C TYR A 21 11.60 4.68 8.72
N PRO A 22 11.73 3.34 8.61
CA PRO A 22 11.27 2.42 9.64
C PRO A 22 12.12 2.55 10.91
N ASP A 23 11.46 2.61 12.08
CA ASP A 23 12.12 2.46 13.37
C ASP A 23 12.31 0.96 13.68
N PRO A 24 13.54 0.46 13.92
CA PRO A 24 13.78 -0.95 14.23
C PRO A 24 13.09 -1.46 15.50
N ASN A 25 12.69 -0.57 16.41
CA ASN A 25 12.11 -0.93 17.71
C ASN A 25 10.58 -1.01 17.67
N GLU A 26 9.96 -0.54 16.59
CA GLU A 26 8.51 -0.48 16.46
C GLU A 26 7.99 -1.54 15.48
N PRO A 27 6.82 -2.15 15.75
CA PRO A 27 6.29 -3.22 14.90
C PRO A 27 5.90 -2.69 13.52
N LEU A 28 6.28 -3.43 12.47
CA LEU A 28 5.84 -3.16 11.11
C LEU A 28 4.43 -3.72 10.91
N ILE A 29 3.54 -2.88 10.39
CA ILE A 29 2.16 -3.25 10.09
C ILE A 29 1.98 -3.21 8.57
N LEU A 30 1.57 -4.35 8.01
CA LEU A 30 1.22 -4.50 6.61
C LEU A 30 -0.30 -4.56 6.49
N SER A 31 -0.90 -3.60 5.79
CA SER A 31 -2.30 -3.66 5.39
C SER A 31 -2.36 -3.95 3.90
N THR A 32 -3.11 -4.98 3.52
CA THR A 32 -3.38 -5.35 2.15
C THR A 32 -4.87 -5.19 1.86
N ASP A 33 -5.19 -4.86 0.61
CA ASP A 33 -6.55 -4.85 0.08
C ASP A 33 -6.48 -5.38 -1.35
N ALA A 34 -7.32 -6.35 -1.67
CA ALA A 34 -7.33 -6.99 -2.98
C ALA A 34 -8.70 -6.90 -3.64
N SER A 35 -8.67 -6.50 -4.92
CA SER A 35 -9.81 -6.57 -5.82
C SER A 35 -9.68 -7.76 -6.78
N ASP A 36 -10.66 -7.93 -7.64
CA ASP A 36 -10.60 -8.93 -8.72
C ASP A 36 -9.49 -8.69 -9.74
N TYR A 37 -8.90 -7.50 -9.78
CA TYR A 37 -7.96 -7.11 -10.83
C TYR A 37 -6.57 -6.74 -10.31
N CYS A 38 -6.47 -6.24 -9.09
CA CYS A 38 -5.22 -5.76 -8.51
C CYS A 38 -5.22 -5.94 -6.99
N ILE A 39 -4.00 -5.94 -6.43
CA ILE A 39 -3.73 -5.88 -5.00
C ILE A 39 -3.05 -4.54 -4.69
N GLY A 40 -3.51 -3.88 -3.63
CA GLY A 40 -2.86 -2.75 -2.99
C GLY A 40 -2.32 -3.17 -1.62
N ARG A 41 -1.15 -2.63 -1.25
CA ARG A 41 -0.58 -2.83 0.08
C ARG A 41 0.14 -1.60 0.58
N VAL A 42 0.04 -1.35 1.88
CA VAL A 42 0.76 -0.28 2.59
C VAL A 42 1.50 -0.87 3.78
N LEU A 43 2.78 -0.56 3.87
CA LEU A 43 3.63 -0.83 5.02
C LEU A 43 3.74 0.44 5.85
N TYR A 44 3.44 0.37 7.14
CA TYR A 44 3.47 1.50 8.05
C TYR A 44 3.81 1.07 9.49
N GLN A 45 4.12 2.04 10.34
CA GLN A 45 4.25 1.89 11.78
C GLN A 45 3.27 2.83 12.49
N GLU A 46 2.87 2.48 13.72
CA GLU A 46 2.13 3.37 14.60
C GLU A 46 3.07 3.83 15.70
N ILE A 47 3.54 5.08 15.61
CA ILE A 47 4.51 5.65 16.55
C ILE A 47 3.84 6.83 17.25
N ASN A 48 3.76 6.80 18.58
CA ASN A 48 3.08 7.82 19.38
C ASN A 48 1.61 8.09 18.97
N GLY A 49 0.90 7.06 18.49
CA GLY A 49 -0.48 7.17 18.03
C GLY A 49 -0.63 7.78 16.62
N GLU A 50 0.47 8.06 15.93
CA GLU A 50 0.46 8.54 14.54
C GLU A 50 0.89 7.44 13.58
N ARG A 51 0.19 7.34 12.45
CA ARG A 51 0.56 6.44 11.35
C ARG A 51 1.75 7.02 10.57
N LYS A 52 2.84 6.27 10.53
CA LYS A 52 4.06 6.58 9.79
C LYS A 52 4.18 5.61 8.62
N ASN A 53 3.81 6.06 7.41
CA ASN A 53 3.86 5.20 6.23
C ASN A 53 5.31 5.03 5.77
N ILE A 54 5.67 3.84 5.35
CA ILE A 54 7.04 3.49 4.93
C ILE A 54 7.06 3.18 3.44
N TYR A 55 6.07 2.44 2.96
CA TYR A 55 6.06 1.98 1.58
C TYR A 55 4.64 1.70 1.09
N PHE A 56 4.35 2.12 -0.14
CA PHE A 56 3.13 1.76 -0.88
C PHE A 56 3.50 0.86 -2.04
N HIS A 57 2.72 -0.19 -2.24
CA HIS A 57 2.87 -1.07 -3.38
C HIS A 57 1.52 -1.45 -3.95
N SER A 58 1.42 -1.44 -5.27
CA SER A 58 0.21 -1.81 -5.99
C SER A 58 0.60 -2.64 -7.19
N GLN A 59 -0.03 -3.80 -7.35
CA GLN A 59 0.28 -4.75 -8.41
C GLN A 59 -1.01 -5.21 -9.10
N MET A 60 -0.98 -5.24 -10.44
CA MET A 60 -2.04 -5.86 -11.21
C MET A 60 -1.90 -7.38 -11.18
N LEU A 61 -3.01 -8.08 -10.95
CA LEU A 61 -3.04 -9.53 -10.94
C LEU A 61 -3.07 -10.08 -12.39
N PRO A 62 -2.19 -11.06 -12.74
CA PRO A 62 -2.29 -11.82 -13.98
C PRO A 62 -3.57 -12.66 -14.00
N LYS A 63 -4.03 -13.05 -15.21
CA LYS A 63 -5.31 -13.75 -15.41
C LYS A 63 -5.48 -15.00 -14.55
N SER A 64 -4.39 -15.71 -14.24
CA SER A 64 -4.39 -16.87 -13.36
C SER A 64 -4.75 -16.50 -11.91
N GLN A 65 -4.12 -15.46 -11.37
CA GLN A 65 -4.29 -15.01 -9.97
C GLN A 65 -5.63 -14.29 -9.74
N ARG A 66 -6.26 -13.73 -10.78
CA ARG A 66 -7.60 -13.13 -10.66
C ARG A 66 -8.68 -14.13 -10.26
N LYS A 67 -8.48 -15.42 -10.53
CA LYS A 67 -9.42 -16.49 -10.18
C LYS A 67 -9.27 -16.98 -8.74
N TRP A 68 -8.26 -16.53 -8.02
CA TRP A 68 -8.05 -16.92 -6.64
C TRP A 68 -9.11 -16.30 -5.73
N PRO A 69 -9.46 -16.98 -4.62
CA PRO A 69 -10.24 -16.38 -3.54
C PRO A 69 -9.62 -15.05 -3.06
N THR A 70 -10.44 -14.10 -2.64
CA THR A 70 -9.97 -12.78 -2.17
C THR A 70 -8.96 -12.90 -1.04
N ILE A 71 -9.15 -13.83 -0.11
CA ILE A 71 -8.22 -14.07 1.00
C ILE A 71 -6.82 -14.49 0.53
N GLU A 72 -6.73 -15.28 -0.55
CA GLU A 72 -5.45 -15.68 -1.13
C GLU A 72 -4.81 -14.53 -1.89
N LYS A 73 -5.62 -13.67 -2.52
CA LYS A 73 -5.14 -12.46 -3.19
C LYS A 73 -4.59 -11.45 -2.20
N GLU A 74 -5.19 -11.30 -1.02
CA GLU A 74 -4.73 -10.39 0.04
C GLU A 74 -3.40 -10.83 0.68
N ALA A 75 -3.08 -12.12 0.61
CA ALA A 75 -1.86 -12.70 1.15
C ALA A 75 -0.64 -12.69 0.19
N LEU A 76 -0.80 -12.16 -1.03
CA LEU A 76 0.27 -11.97 -2.02
C LEU A 76 1.14 -10.74 -1.73
#